data_AF-X0U061-F1
#
_entry.id   AF-X0U061-F1
#
_cell.length_a   1.000
_cell.length_b   1.000
_cell.length_c   1.000
_cell.angle_alpha   90.00
_cell.angle_beta   90.00
_cell.angle_gamma   90.00
#
_symmetry.space_group_name_H-M   'P 1'
#
loop_
_entity.id
_entity.type
_entity.pdbx_description
1 polymer ?
#
loop_
_entity_poly.entity_id
_entity_poly.type
_entity_poly.pdbx_seq_one_letter_code
_entity_poly.pdbx_strand_id
1 'polypeptide(L)'
;MTKREFRLESEYHYNRSGPVRWIVSHLMRYPLFPLTTILAAILNNAFYSFIQVFVGRGFDLVVTPDWQTAALLGLAASVMGSAIGQGLTGLVRDFSIEFAAQRVERDARDELYVSLLGKSQTFHSRQRIGDIMARATNDVHMLNLMFSPGLML
;
A
#
# COMPACT_ATOMS: atom_id res chain seq x y z
N MET A 1 -8.44 23.18 -18.39
CA MET A 1 -9.62 23.19 -17.50
C MET A 1 -10.85 22.83 -18.32
N THR A 2 -11.53 21.73 -18.00
CA THR A 2 -12.75 21.30 -18.70
C THR A 2 -13.93 22.12 -18.17
N LYS A 3 -14.73 22.75 -19.04
CA LYS A 3 -15.94 23.48 -18.63
C LYS A 3 -16.94 22.49 -18.02
N ARG A 4 -17.36 22.72 -16.77
CA ARG A 4 -18.40 21.95 -16.05
C ARG A 4 -19.30 22.92 -15.30
N GLU A 5 -20.61 22.70 -15.36
CA GLU A 5 -21.65 23.54 -14.72
C GLU A 5 -21.77 23.29 -13.21
N PHE A 6 -21.40 22.10 -12.73
CA PHE A 6 -21.36 21.77 -11.30
C PHE A 6 -19.91 21.65 -10.83
N ARG A 7 -19.53 22.48 -9.86
CA ARG A 7 -18.26 22.40 -9.13
C ARG A 7 -18.57 21.99 -7.70
N LEU A 8 -18.06 20.84 -7.28
CA LEU A 8 -18.07 20.47 -5.87
C LEU A 8 -17.06 21.38 -5.15
N GLU A 9 -17.49 22.02 -4.06
CA GLU A 9 -16.68 23.00 -3.30
C GLU A 9 -15.36 22.41 -2.75
N SER A 10 -15.25 21.08 -2.71
CA SER A 10 -14.09 20.32 -2.23
C SER A 10 -13.44 19.38 -3.28
N GLU A 11 -13.56 19.67 -4.58
CA GLU A 11 -12.94 18.83 -5.63
C GLU A 11 -11.39 18.92 -5.59
N TYR A 12 -10.75 17.86 -5.13
CA TYR A 12 -9.28 17.74 -5.20
C TYR A 12 -8.85 17.51 -6.65
N HIS A 13 -7.88 18.30 -7.11
CA HIS A 13 -7.41 18.27 -8.49
C HIS A 13 -6.22 17.32 -8.64
N TYR A 14 -6.43 16.18 -9.28
CA TYR A 14 -5.37 15.23 -9.61
C TYR A 14 -4.69 15.55 -10.93
N ASN A 15 -3.43 15.12 -11.04
CA ASN A 15 -2.66 15.30 -12.26
C ASN A 15 -3.01 14.21 -13.27
N ARG A 16 -3.86 14.55 -14.25
CA ARG A 16 -4.31 13.63 -15.31
C ARG A 16 -3.41 13.66 -16.57
N SER A 17 -2.24 14.30 -16.53
CA SER A 17 -1.35 14.44 -17.71
C SER A 17 -0.69 13.12 -18.14
N GLY A 18 -0.75 12.08 -17.32
CA GLY A 18 -0.31 10.73 -17.68
C GLY A 18 -0.60 9.73 -16.55
N PRO A 19 -0.58 8.41 -16.84
CA PRO A 19 -0.99 7.38 -15.88
C PRO A 19 -0.16 7.38 -14.59
N VAL A 20 1.18 7.47 -14.71
CA VAL A 20 2.08 7.48 -13.55
C VAL A 20 1.89 8.75 -12.71
N ARG A 21 1.77 9.92 -13.35
CA ARG A 21 1.53 11.19 -12.63
C ARG A 21 0.17 11.18 -11.92
N TRP A 22 -0.82 10.52 -12.50
CA TRP A 22 -2.14 10.34 -11.88
C TRP A 22 -2.04 9.46 -10.63
N ILE A 23 -1.35 8.32 -10.70
CA ILE A 23 -1.06 7.45 -9.54
C ILE A 23 -0.32 8.22 -8.44
N VAL A 24 0.78 8.89 -8.79
CA VAL A 24 1.58 9.66 -7.82
C VAL A 24 0.74 10.76 -7.17
N SER A 25 -0.10 11.46 -7.94
CA SER A 25 -0.97 12.50 -7.37
C SER A 25 -1.99 11.96 -6.37
N HIS A 26 -2.45 10.71 -6.52
CA HIS A 26 -3.30 10.04 -5.54
C HIS A 26 -2.54 9.62 -4.28
N LEU A 27 -1.34 9.04 -4.43
CA LEU A 27 -0.51 8.67 -3.29
C LEU A 27 -0.09 9.90 -2.48
N MET A 28 0.25 11.00 -3.16
CA MET A 28 0.64 12.26 -2.52
C MET A 28 -0.52 12.96 -1.81
N ARG A 29 -1.78 12.60 -2.09
CA ARG A 29 -2.94 13.06 -1.30
C ARG A 29 -2.90 12.49 0.12
N TYR A 30 -2.34 11.29 0.28
CA TYR A 30 -2.23 10.59 1.56
C TYR A 30 -0.79 10.16 1.83
N PRO A 31 0.15 11.09 2.03
CA PRO A 31 1.58 10.79 2.11
C PRO A 31 1.96 9.91 3.31
N LEU A 32 1.08 9.82 4.30
CA LEU A 32 1.27 8.95 5.46
C LEU A 32 1.41 7.48 5.04
N PHE A 33 0.59 6.96 4.13
CA PHE A 33 0.62 5.56 3.73
C PHE A 33 1.91 5.14 3.01
N PRO A 34 2.37 5.81 1.94
CA PRO A 34 3.64 5.44 1.32
C PRO A 34 4.82 5.62 2.27
N LEU A 35 4.80 6.64 3.15
CA LEU A 35 5.83 6.83 4.16
C LEU A 35 5.84 5.67 5.17
N THR A 36 4.70 5.28 5.72
CA THR A 36 4.61 4.17 6.67
C THR A 36 4.96 2.84 6.01
N THR A 37 4.55 2.61 4.76
CA THR A 37 4.96 1.43 3.98
C THR A 37 6.49 1.34 3.86
N ILE A 38 7.16 2.43 3.47
CA ILE A 38 8.63 2.45 3.32
C ILE A 38 9.31 2.22 4.67
N LEU A 39 8.91 2.94 5.72
CA LEU A 39 9.51 2.81 7.05
C LEU A 39 9.30 1.40 7.63
N ALA A 40 8.08 0.87 7.53
CA ALA A 40 7.75 -0.47 7.99
C ALA A 40 8.49 -1.54 7.19
N ALA A 41 8.67 -1.37 5.88
CA ALA A 41 9.46 -2.29 5.06
C ALA A 41 10.95 -2.30 5.47
N ILE A 42 11.55 -1.14 5.72
CA ILE A 42 12.94 -1.06 6.20
C ILE A 42 13.09 -1.77 7.53
N LEU A 43 12.20 -1.50 8.50
CA LEU A 43 12.24 -2.14 9.81
C LEU A 43 12.00 -3.66 9.72
N ASN A 44 11.06 -4.10 8.89
CA ASN A 44 10.79 -5.51 8.66
C ASN A 44 12.03 -6.26 8.14
N ASN A 45 12.73 -5.68 7.16
CA ASN A 45 13.99 -6.23 6.65
C ASN A 45 15.12 -6.20 7.69
N ALA A 46 15.20 -5.15 8.51
CA ALA A 46 16.17 -5.07 9.60
C ALA A 46 15.95 -6.18 10.63
N PHE A 47 14.71 -6.40 11.06
CA PHE A 47 14.37 -7.50 11.97
C PHE A 47 14.68 -8.87 11.37
N TYR A 48 14.36 -9.07 10.08
CA TYR A 48 14.73 -10.30 9.38
C TYR A 48 16.24 -10.54 9.39
N SER A 49 17.03 -9.49 9.15
CA SER A 49 18.50 -9.56 9.20
C SER A 49 19.01 -9.89 10.61
N PHE A 50 18.45 -9.28 11.65
CA PHE A 50 18.85 -9.55 13.03
C PHE A 50 18.57 -10.99 13.46
N ILE A 51 17.47 -11.61 12.99
CA ILE A 51 17.21 -13.03 13.24
C ILE A 51 18.39 -13.88 12.74
N GLN A 52 18.88 -13.63 11.52
CA GLN A 52 20.01 -14.38 10.96
C GLN A 52 21.30 -14.15 11.75
N VAL A 53 21.57 -12.90 12.18
CA VAL A 53 22.74 -12.57 13.00
C VAL A 53 22.70 -13.28 14.36
N PHE A 54 21.55 -13.30 15.04
CA PHE A 54 21.42 -13.96 16.34
C PHE A 54 21.49 -15.48 16.23
N VAL A 55 20.96 -16.06 15.16
CA VAL A 55 21.12 -17.50 14.87
C VAL A 55 22.59 -17.85 14.65
N GLY A 56 23.32 -17.06 13.84
CA GLY A 56 24.76 -17.26 13.63
C GLY A 56 25.56 -17.21 14.93
N ARG A 57 25.34 -16.17 15.75
CA ARG A 57 25.95 -16.05 17.08
C ARG A 57 25.59 -17.19 18.02
N GLY A 58 24.39 -17.76 17.86
CA GLY A 58 23.95 -18.94 18.60
C GLY A 58 24.82 -20.16 18.29
N PHE A 59 25.14 -20.39 17.02
CA PHE A 59 26.06 -21.46 16.63
C PHE A 59 27.48 -21.22 17.16
N ASP A 60 28.01 -20.00 17.03
CA ASP A 60 29.34 -19.64 17.54
C ASP A 60 29.46 -19.86 19.06
N LEU A 61 28.40 -19.53 19.81
CA LEU A 61 28.36 -19.71 21.27
C LEU A 61 28.45 -21.18 21.68
N VAL A 62 27.72 -22.07 21.00
CA VAL A 62 27.66 -23.51 21.37
C VAL A 62 28.97 -24.24 21.07
N VAL A 63 29.79 -23.73 20.16
CA VAL A 63 31.12 -24.26 19.84
C VAL A 63 32.17 -23.83 20.87
N THR A 64 31.91 -22.80 21.66
CA THR A 64 32.86 -22.28 22.67
C THR A 64 32.89 -23.20 23.90
N PRO A 65 34.08 -23.56 24.44
CA PRO A 65 34.18 -24.30 25.69
C PRO A 65 33.51 -23.55 26.87
N ASP A 66 32.90 -24.30 27.80
CA ASP A 66 32.29 -23.76 29.03
C ASP A 66 31.21 -22.67 28.82
N TRP A 67 30.51 -22.71 27.69
CA TRP A 67 29.41 -21.79 27.41
C TRP A 67 28.25 -21.94 28.42
N GLN A 68 27.54 -20.85 28.66
CA GLN A 68 26.46 -20.80 29.67
C GLN A 68 25.08 -20.86 29.04
N THR A 69 24.17 -21.66 29.59
CA THR A 69 22.77 -21.78 29.15
C THR A 69 22.03 -20.44 29.11
N ALA A 70 22.34 -19.54 30.06
CA ALA A 70 21.76 -18.21 30.11
C ALA A 70 22.09 -17.36 28.87
N ALA A 71 23.30 -17.50 28.31
CA ALA A 71 23.70 -16.79 27.10
C ALA A 71 22.93 -17.28 25.87
N LEU A 72 22.69 -18.59 25.78
CA LEU A 72 21.88 -19.17 24.70
C LEU A 72 20.40 -18.74 24.81
N LEU A 73 19.85 -18.72 26.03
CA LEU A 73 18.49 -18.20 26.27
C LEU A 73 18.36 -16.73 25.89
N GLY A 74 19.39 -15.91 26.15
CA GLY A 74 19.42 -14.51 25.73
C GLY A 74 19.37 -14.35 24.21
N LEU A 75 20.10 -15.19 23.46
CA LEU A 75 20.05 -15.19 21.99
C LEU A 75 18.70 -15.68 21.46
N ALA A 76 18.14 -16.75 22.04
CA ALA A 76 16.81 -17.24 21.68
C ALA A 76 15.72 -16.19 21.93
N ALA A 77 15.76 -15.49 23.07
CA ALA A 77 14.85 -14.39 23.36
C ALA A 77 15.03 -13.21 22.38
N SER A 78 16.27 -12.93 21.94
CA SER A 78 16.55 -11.90 20.93
C SER A 78 15.99 -12.26 19.55
N VAL A 79 16.09 -13.53 19.15
CA VAL A 79 15.44 -14.07 17.95
C VAL A 79 13.92 -13.93 18.05
N MET A 80 13.33 -14.34 19.17
CA MET A 80 11.89 -14.22 19.39
C MET A 80 11.41 -12.76 19.33
N GLY A 81 12.12 -11.84 20.00
CA GLY A 81 11.82 -10.41 19.95
C GLY A 81 11.93 -9.85 18.53
N SER A 82 12.93 -10.27 17.77
CA SER A 82 13.09 -9.86 16.37
C SER A 82 12.00 -10.42 15.47
N ALA A 83 11.59 -11.67 15.67
CA ALA A 83 10.49 -12.29 14.91
C ALA A 83 9.15 -11.59 15.17
N ILE A 84 8.87 -11.21 16.42
CA ILE A 84 7.67 -10.43 16.76
C ILE A 84 7.75 -9.04 16.12
N GLY A 85 8.89 -8.36 16.21
CA GLY A 85 9.13 -7.06 15.56
C GLY A 85 8.94 -7.14 14.05
N GLN A 86 9.45 -8.19 13.42
CA GLN A 86 9.25 -8.48 12.01
C GLN A 86 7.75 -8.65 11.68
N GLY A 87 7.03 -9.48 12.44
CA GLY A 87 5.60 -9.70 12.22
C GLY A 87 4.78 -8.41 12.33
N LEU A 88 5.01 -7.60 13.37
CA LEU A 88 4.31 -6.33 13.58
C LEU A 88 4.59 -5.32 12.45
N THR A 89 5.85 -5.18 12.06
CA THR A 89 6.22 -4.27 10.96
C THR A 89 5.70 -4.75 9.62
N GLY A 90 5.65 -6.06 9.39
CA GLY A 90 5.00 -6.66 8.21
C GLY A 90 3.52 -6.30 8.14
N LEU A 91 2.78 -6.49 9.24
CA LEU A 91 1.37 -6.11 9.30
C LEU A 91 1.17 -4.61 9.04
N VAL A 92 1.94 -3.73 9.68
CA VAL A 92 1.83 -2.28 9.47
C VAL A 92 2.07 -1.91 7.99
N ARG A 93 3.07 -2.53 7.36
CA ARG A 93 3.37 -2.33 5.93
C ARG A 93 2.18 -2.74 5.07
N ASP A 94 1.66 -3.95 5.28
CA ASP A 94 0.61 -4.53 4.45
C ASP A 94 -0.72 -3.77 4.62
N PHE A 95 -1.08 -3.40 5.86
CA PHE A 95 -2.23 -2.52 6.11
C PHE A 95 -2.06 -1.15 5.44
N SER A 96 -0.87 -0.56 5.49
CA SER A 96 -0.61 0.75 4.86
C SER A 96 -0.83 0.69 3.34
N ILE A 97 -0.39 -0.38 2.69
CA ILE A 97 -0.61 -0.61 1.25
C ILE A 97 -2.10 -0.77 0.95
N GLU A 98 -2.80 -1.61 1.71
CA GLU A 98 -4.23 -1.86 1.51
C GLU A 98 -5.07 -0.58 1.70
N PHE A 99 -4.77 0.20 2.74
CA PHE A 99 -5.43 1.48 2.99
C PHE A 99 -5.16 2.52 1.89
N ALA A 100 -4.00 2.48 1.25
CA ALA A 100 -3.70 3.32 0.09
C ALA A 100 -4.51 2.83 -1.12
N ALA A 101 -4.53 1.53 -1.39
CA ALA A 101 -5.27 0.91 -2.49
C ALA A 101 -6.76 1.26 -2.45
N GLN A 102 -7.40 1.09 -1.30
CA GLN A 102 -8.82 1.40 -1.09
C GLN A 102 -9.12 2.90 -1.27
N ARG A 103 -8.21 3.79 -0.83
CA ARG A 103 -8.37 5.24 -1.02
C ARG A 103 -8.26 5.63 -2.49
N VAL A 104 -7.28 5.08 -3.21
CA VAL A 104 -7.12 5.29 -4.65
C VAL A 104 -8.36 4.78 -5.39
N GLU A 105 -8.85 3.59 -5.06
CA GLU A 105 -10.06 3.02 -5.66
C GLU A 105 -11.27 3.94 -5.46
N ARG A 106 -11.51 4.37 -4.22
CA ARG A 106 -12.60 5.29 -3.88
C ARG A 106 -12.49 6.60 -4.66
N ASP A 107 -11.32 7.21 -4.65
CA ASP A 107 -11.08 8.50 -5.29
C ASP A 107 -11.21 8.42 -6.82
N ALA A 108 -10.73 7.34 -7.43
CA ALA A 108 -10.89 7.08 -8.86
C ALA A 108 -12.37 6.92 -9.23
N ARG A 109 -13.16 6.26 -8.37
CA ARG A 109 -14.60 6.12 -8.54
C ARG A 109 -15.30 7.48 -8.47
N ASP A 110 -14.94 8.31 -7.49
CA ASP A 110 -15.47 9.67 -7.35
C ASP A 110 -15.13 10.53 -8.58
N GLU A 111 -13.88 10.49 -9.06
CA GLU A 111 -13.46 11.19 -10.28
C GLU A 111 -14.27 10.75 -11.51
N LEU A 112 -14.54 9.45 -11.64
CA LEU A 112 -15.34 8.89 -12.72
C LEU A 112 -16.79 9.38 -12.64
N TYR A 113 -17.41 9.34 -11.46
CA TYR A 113 -18.78 9.82 -11.25
C TYR A 113 -18.94 11.31 -11.58
N VAL A 114 -18.07 12.16 -11.04
CA VAL A 114 -18.09 13.61 -11.35
C VAL A 114 -17.87 13.84 -12.83
N SER A 115 -17.04 13.02 -13.48
CA SER A 115 -16.83 13.09 -14.92
C SER A 115 -18.06 12.74 -15.74
N LEU A 116 -18.78 11.69 -15.34
CA LEU A 116 -20.00 11.26 -16.00
C LEU A 116 -21.13 12.27 -15.85
N LEU A 117 -21.33 12.84 -14.65
CA LEU A 117 -22.36 13.87 -14.40
C LEU A 117 -22.15 15.12 -15.26
N GLY A 118 -20.91 15.44 -15.61
CA GLY A 118 -20.58 16.58 -16.49
C GLY A 118 -20.65 16.28 -17.99
N LYS A 119 -21.06 15.08 -18.43
CA LYS A 119 -21.19 14.74 -19.86
C LYS A 119 -22.55 15.15 -20.43
N SER A 120 -22.60 15.35 -21.75
CA SER A 120 -23.84 15.69 -22.44
C SER A 120 -24.79 14.50 -22.53
N GLN A 121 -26.09 14.77 -22.69
CA GLN A 121 -27.09 13.73 -22.94
C GLN A 121 -26.76 12.90 -24.18
N THR A 122 -26.20 13.50 -25.23
CA THR A 122 -25.73 12.76 -26.42
C THR A 122 -24.68 11.71 -26.09
N PHE A 123 -23.77 11.98 -25.15
CA PHE A 123 -22.81 10.98 -24.68
C PHE A 123 -23.55 9.82 -24.02
N HIS A 124 -24.45 10.12 -23.08
CA HIS A 124 -25.22 9.09 -22.37
C HIS A 124 -26.11 8.25 -23.28
N SER A 125 -26.75 8.83 -24.30
CA SER A 125 -27.56 8.08 -25.27
C SER A 125 -26.76 7.14 -26.17
N ARG A 126 -25.44 7.35 -26.31
CA ARG A 126 -24.56 6.53 -27.15
C ARG A 126 -23.86 5.39 -26.40
N GLN A 127 -23.95 5.37 -25.07
CA GLN A 127 -23.26 4.38 -24.24
C GLN A 127 -24.29 3.44 -23.61
N ARG A 128 -23.96 2.15 -23.51
CA ARG A 128 -24.77 1.21 -22.71
C ARG A 128 -24.44 1.42 -21.24
N ILE A 129 -25.47 1.54 -20.41
CA ILE A 129 -25.30 1.72 -18.95
C ILE A 129 -24.50 0.55 -18.35
N GLY A 130 -24.72 -0.68 -18.84
CA GLY A 130 -23.97 -1.86 -18.41
C GLY A 130 -22.46 -1.75 -18.62
N ASP A 131 -22.01 -1.20 -19.76
CA ASP A 131 -20.58 -1.04 -20.05
C ASP A 131 -19.93 -0.01 -19.13
N ILE A 132 -20.64 1.08 -18.80
CA ILE A 132 -20.18 2.09 -17.84
C ILE A 132 -20.07 1.49 -16.44
N MET A 133 -21.09 0.75 -16.00
CA MET A 133 -21.11 0.08 -14.69
C MET A 133 -20.00 -0.97 -14.59
N ALA A 134 -19.75 -1.74 -15.66
CA ALA A 134 -18.67 -2.71 -15.71
C ALA A 134 -17.31 -2.03 -15.53
N ARG A 135 -17.04 -0.91 -16.21
CA ARG A 135 -15.78 -0.16 -16.05
C ARG A 135 -15.66 0.49 -14.67
N ALA A 136 -16.75 1.06 -14.15
CA ALA A 136 -16.78 1.65 -12.82
C ALA A 136 -16.53 0.65 -11.68
N THR A 137 -16.76 -0.65 -11.96
CA THR A 137 -16.58 -1.73 -10.99
C THR A 137 -15.26 -2.46 -11.22
N ASN A 138 -15.07 -3.02 -12.41
CA ASN A 138 -13.92 -3.87 -12.72
C ASN A 138 -12.64 -3.05 -12.90
N ASP A 139 -12.65 -2.00 -13.71
CA ASP A 139 -11.42 -1.24 -14.00
C ASP A 139 -10.95 -0.50 -12.73
N VAL A 140 -11.89 0.02 -11.95
CA VAL A 140 -11.58 0.70 -10.68
C VAL A 140 -11.06 -0.31 -9.63
N HIS A 141 -11.65 -1.51 -9.56
CA HIS A 141 -11.11 -2.58 -8.72
C HIS A 141 -9.72 -3.06 -9.17
N MET A 142 -9.44 -3.10 -10.48
CA MET A 142 -8.11 -3.42 -11.00
C MET A 142 -7.06 -2.41 -10.52
N LEU A 143 -7.42 -1.13 -10.32
CA LEU A 143 -6.52 -0.16 -9.71
C LEU A 143 -6.13 -0.55 -8.28
N ASN A 144 -7.05 -1.10 -7.49
CA ASN A 144 -6.75 -1.62 -6.16
C ASN A 144 -5.72 -2.76 -6.25
N LEU A 145 -5.95 -3.71 -7.16
CA LEU A 145 -5.08 -4.86 -7.37
C LEU A 145 -3.65 -4.50 -7.80
N MET A 146 -3.46 -3.35 -8.47
CA MET A 146 -2.13 -2.82 -8.78
C MET A 146 -1.30 -2.46 -7.54
N PHE A 147 -1.96 -2.07 -6.44
CA PHE A 147 -1.28 -1.77 -5.17
C PHE A 147 -1.23 -3.01 -4.28
N SER A 148 -2.33 -3.75 -4.17
CA SER A 148 -2.50 -4.93 -3.29
C SER A 148 -3.08 -6.11 -4.09
N PRO A 149 -2.31 -7.14 -4.49
CA PRO A 149 -0.96 -7.50 -4.06
C PRO A 149 0.17 -6.95 -4.95
N GLY A 150 -0.10 -6.09 -5.94
CA GLY A 150 0.91 -5.70 -6.95
C GLY A 150 2.19 -5.06 -6.40
N LEU A 151 2.16 -4.38 -5.24
CA LEU A 151 3.35 -3.87 -4.54
C LEU A 151 3.90 -4.82 -3.46
N MET A 152 3.22 -5.93 -3.20
CA MET A 152 3.58 -6.91 -2.17
C MET A 152 4.35 -8.13 -2.73
N LEU A 153 4.35 -8.33 -4.05
CA LEU A 153 5.10 -9.37 -4.77
C LEU A 153 6.54 -8.91 -5.07
#